data_AF-A0A6P4I6M0-F1
#
_entry.id   AF-A0A6P4I6M0-F1
#
_cell.length_a   1.000
_cell.length_b   1.000
_cell.length_c   1.000
_cell.angle_alpha   90.00
_cell.angle_beta   90.00
_cell.angle_gamma   90.00
#
_symmetry.space_group_name_H-M   'P 1'
#
loop_
_entity.id
_entity.type
_entity.pdbx_description
1 polymer ?
#
loop_
_entity_poly.entity_id
_entity_poly.type
_entity_poly.pdbx_seq_one_letter_code
_entity_poly.pdbx_strand_id
1 'polypeptide(L)'
;MFWLLNLILLVIVNAQDDNAEPKPPATESPVRTTQMTSATTSAGTAPTTIKNGDKPDDIDQLLKDILSTYEPDCQGNAELTSELDKIRFVLKLGDEFKGLKIKVLTDFKVYNALRLALEQRIRERIDALNDLLPTLLPNSKCSRFYLKQRKVLKEIGKLSNVEKLAKLLENSAICPTSVLDYSDEDYYYFDDDLKKK
;
A
#
# COMPACT_ATOMS: atom_id res chain seq x y z
N MET A 1 7.46 -2.98 23.99
CA MET A 1 8.36 -4.01 23.43
C MET A 1 7.78 -4.43 22.10
N PHE A 2 8.41 -4.08 20.98
CA PHE A 2 7.98 -4.49 19.64
C PHE A 2 9.23 -4.98 18.88
N TRP A 3 9.34 -6.29 18.75
CA TRP A 3 10.33 -7.01 17.96
C TRP A 3 9.63 -8.29 17.46
N LEU A 4 10.06 -8.79 16.29
CA LEU A 4 9.29 -9.70 15.42
C LEU A 4 8.05 -8.98 14.84
N LEU A 5 7.75 -9.03 13.54
CA LEU A 5 8.29 -9.88 12.47
C LEU A 5 8.91 -9.02 11.36
N ASN A 6 10.15 -9.32 10.98
CA ASN A 6 10.78 -8.78 9.77
C ASN A 6 11.63 -9.86 9.12
N LEU A 7 10.96 -10.80 8.42
CA LEU A 7 11.59 -11.95 7.79
C LEU A 7 10.62 -12.58 6.76
N ILE A 8 10.91 -12.36 5.47
CA ILE A 8 10.84 -13.28 4.32
C ILE A 8 11.35 -12.45 3.13
N LEU A 9 12.68 -12.49 2.91
CA LEU A 9 13.33 -12.03 1.69
C LEU A 9 14.77 -12.57 1.65
N LEU A 10 14.90 -13.83 1.27
CA LEU A 10 16.17 -14.51 0.96
C LEU A 10 15.85 -15.81 0.21
N VAL A 11 16.83 -16.34 -0.53
CA VAL A 11 16.79 -17.44 -1.53
C VAL A 11 16.46 -16.98 -2.96
N ILE A 12 17.34 -17.12 -3.97
CA ILE A 12 18.80 -17.36 -4.02
C ILE A 12 19.35 -16.49 -5.17
N VAL A 13 20.52 -15.86 -4.98
CA VAL A 13 21.47 -15.60 -6.09
C VAL A 13 22.85 -16.02 -5.61
N ASN A 14 23.42 -17.03 -6.27
CA ASN A 14 24.77 -17.55 -6.08
C ASN A 14 25.46 -17.56 -7.46
N ALA A 15 26.78 -17.33 -7.60
CA ALA A 15 27.78 -16.82 -6.65
C ALA A 15 29.08 -16.48 -7.43
N GLN A 16 30.12 -16.01 -6.72
CA GLN A 16 31.55 -16.25 -7.01
C GLN A 16 32.16 -15.41 -8.18
N ASP A 17 33.38 -14.83 -8.17
CA ASP A 17 34.49 -14.59 -7.21
C ASP A 17 35.28 -13.34 -7.76
N ASP A 18 36.28 -12.69 -7.15
CA ASP A 18 36.92 -12.62 -5.81
C ASP A 18 37.80 -11.33 -5.79
N ASN A 19 38.28 -10.88 -4.62
CA ASN A 19 39.64 -10.37 -4.29
C ASN A 19 39.65 -9.36 -3.12
N ALA A 20 40.17 -9.82 -1.98
CA ALA A 20 41.05 -9.14 -1.01
C ALA A 20 40.85 -7.66 -0.54
N GLU A 21 40.56 -7.53 0.78
CA GLU A 21 41.17 -6.68 1.86
C GLU A 21 41.98 -5.37 1.59
N PRO A 22 42.10 -4.42 2.57
CA PRO A 22 41.99 -4.59 4.04
C PRO A 22 41.14 -3.55 4.83
N LYS A 23 41.23 -3.60 6.18
CA LYS A 23 40.46 -2.93 7.27
C LYS A 23 41.43 -2.25 8.28
N PRO A 24 41.05 -1.63 9.45
CA PRO A 24 39.86 -0.87 9.91
C PRO A 24 40.23 0.66 9.99
N PRO A 25 40.00 1.52 11.03
CA PRO A 25 39.17 1.52 12.28
C PRO A 25 37.64 1.55 12.00
N ALA A 26 36.66 1.66 12.93
CA ALA A 26 36.55 1.75 14.41
C ALA A 26 36.55 3.14 15.12
N THR A 27 35.34 3.63 15.45
CA THR A 27 35.04 4.67 16.47
C THR A 27 33.67 4.34 17.11
N GLU A 28 33.46 4.71 18.38
CA GLU A 28 32.34 4.23 19.23
C GLU A 28 31.24 5.28 19.48
N SER A 29 30.02 4.80 19.81
CA SER A 29 29.02 5.28 20.81
C SER A 29 28.95 6.77 21.24
N PRO A 30 27.73 7.33 21.48
CA PRO A 30 26.76 6.68 22.38
C PRO A 30 25.25 6.80 22.06
N VAL A 31 24.49 5.97 22.77
CA VAL A 31 23.02 5.97 22.88
C VAL A 31 22.51 7.21 23.61
N ARG A 32 21.33 7.73 23.20
CA ARG A 32 20.47 8.51 24.11
C ARG A 32 19.00 8.15 23.99
N THR A 33 18.48 7.50 25.03
CA THR A 33 17.05 7.27 25.24
C THR A 33 16.35 8.55 25.68
N THR A 34 15.16 8.82 25.14
CA THR A 34 14.14 9.70 25.74
C THR A 34 12.80 8.98 25.68
N GLN A 35 11.95 9.15 26.70
CA GLN A 35 10.77 8.33 26.93
C GLN A 35 9.59 9.22 27.40
N MET A 36 8.35 8.80 27.09
CA MET A 36 7.08 9.49 27.43
C MET A 36 6.87 10.83 26.66
N THR A 37 5.63 11.31 26.44
CA THR A 37 4.37 11.07 27.19
C THR A 37 3.17 10.77 26.27
N SER A 38 2.20 10.01 26.81
CA SER A 38 0.94 9.64 26.13
C SER A 38 -0.05 10.79 25.99
N ALA A 39 -0.90 10.73 24.94
CA ALA A 39 -2.18 11.42 24.85
C ALA A 39 -3.28 10.40 24.45
N THR A 40 -4.53 10.66 24.82
CA THR A 40 -5.56 9.62 24.96
C THR A 40 -6.76 9.83 24.03
N THR A 41 -7.16 8.75 23.34
CA THR A 41 -8.49 8.45 22.78
C THR A 41 -9.25 9.52 21.98
N SER A 42 -9.50 9.21 20.71
CA SER A 42 -10.86 9.27 20.17
C SER A 42 -11.12 8.06 19.27
N ALA A 43 -12.39 7.73 19.01
CA ALA A 43 -12.78 6.44 18.47
C ALA A 43 -12.71 6.35 16.94
N GLY A 44 -12.08 5.29 16.44
CA GLY A 44 -12.21 4.78 15.07
C GLY A 44 -12.58 3.29 15.13
N THR A 45 -13.50 2.85 14.27
CA THR A 45 -14.14 1.52 14.37
C THR A 45 -13.13 0.37 14.36
N ALA A 46 -13.24 -0.53 15.34
CA ALA A 46 -12.31 -1.65 15.49
C ALA A 46 -12.41 -2.66 14.33
N PRO A 47 -11.29 -3.28 13.91
CA PRO A 47 -11.31 -4.35 12.92
C PRO A 47 -11.98 -5.61 13.50
N THR A 48 -12.76 -6.31 12.69
CA THR A 48 -13.41 -7.58 13.08
C THR A 48 -12.38 -8.69 13.21
N THR A 49 -11.81 -8.84 14.41
CA THR A 49 -10.90 -9.94 14.75
C THR A 49 -11.64 -11.28 14.69
N ILE A 50 -11.50 -12.00 13.57
CA ILE A 50 -11.86 -13.42 13.51
C ILE A 50 -10.96 -14.16 14.51
N LYS A 51 -11.57 -14.81 15.51
CA LYS A 51 -10.84 -15.55 16.53
C LYS A 51 -10.20 -16.79 15.90
N ASN A 52 -8.88 -16.87 15.95
CA ASN A 52 -8.18 -18.14 15.78
C ASN A 52 -8.41 -18.97 17.04
N GLY A 53 -9.25 -20.00 16.97
CA GLY A 53 -9.55 -20.88 18.10
C GLY A 53 -10.55 -21.98 17.75
N ASP A 54 -11.64 -21.62 17.09
CA ASP A 54 -12.70 -22.56 16.73
C ASP A 54 -12.40 -23.29 15.42
N LYS A 55 -12.62 -24.61 15.40
CA LYS A 55 -12.74 -25.37 14.15
C LYS A 55 -14.01 -24.91 13.43
N PRO A 56 -13.96 -24.62 12.12
CA PRO A 56 -15.17 -24.56 11.32
C PRO A 56 -15.65 -25.98 11.04
N ASP A 57 -16.43 -26.53 11.98
CA ASP A 57 -17.03 -27.86 11.81
C ASP A 57 -18.07 -27.89 10.67
N ASP A 58 -18.63 -26.73 10.29
CA ASP A 58 -19.26 -26.47 8.99
C ASP A 58 -18.41 -25.50 8.12
N ILE A 59 -18.01 -25.97 6.94
CA ILE A 59 -17.30 -25.18 5.92
C ILE A 59 -18.28 -24.44 5.01
N ASP A 60 -19.46 -25.01 4.76
CA ASP A 60 -20.48 -24.39 3.94
C ASP A 60 -21.04 -23.16 4.65
N GLN A 61 -21.10 -23.13 5.98
CA GLN A 61 -21.41 -21.90 6.72
C GLN A 61 -20.36 -20.80 6.47
N LEU A 62 -19.06 -21.08 6.62
CA LEU A 62 -18.02 -20.09 6.31
C LEU A 62 -18.09 -19.58 4.86
N LEU A 63 -18.44 -20.44 3.91
CA LEU A 63 -18.60 -20.07 2.51
C LEU A 63 -19.85 -19.21 2.28
N LYS A 64 -20.97 -19.47 2.97
CA LYS A 64 -22.16 -18.60 2.98
C LYS A 64 -21.87 -17.24 3.62
N ASP A 65 -21.15 -17.22 4.74
CA ASP A 65 -20.76 -15.99 5.46
C ASP A 65 -19.91 -15.09 4.57
N ILE A 66 -18.98 -15.67 3.78
CA ILE A 66 -18.17 -14.95 2.79
C ILE A 66 -19.05 -14.32 1.70
N LEU A 67 -20.01 -15.06 1.12
CA LEU A 67 -20.94 -14.49 0.14
C LEU A 67 -21.73 -13.33 0.77
N SER A 68 -22.35 -13.54 1.92
CA SER A 68 -23.14 -12.50 2.61
C SER A 68 -22.31 -11.26 3.01
N THR A 69 -20.99 -11.40 3.16
CA THR A 69 -20.08 -10.29 3.48
C THR A 69 -19.71 -9.48 2.25
N TYR A 70 -19.44 -10.12 1.10
CA TYR A 70 -18.80 -9.48 -0.05
C TYR A 70 -19.66 -9.38 -1.32
N GLU A 71 -20.89 -9.92 -1.35
CA GLU A 71 -21.81 -9.70 -2.46
C GLU A 71 -22.13 -8.22 -2.75
N PRO A 72 -22.26 -7.32 -1.75
CA PRO A 72 -22.41 -5.87 -2.00
C PRO A 72 -21.19 -5.24 -2.70
N ASP A 73 -19.98 -5.73 -2.42
CA ASP A 73 -18.70 -5.20 -2.93
C ASP A 73 -18.42 -5.56 -4.41
N CYS A 74 -19.21 -6.46 -5.01
CA CYS A 74 -18.98 -6.95 -6.37
C CYS A 74 -19.10 -5.88 -7.47
N GLN A 75 -19.71 -4.71 -7.20
CA GLN A 75 -20.09 -3.73 -8.24
C GLN A 75 -18.90 -3.06 -8.95
N GLY A 76 -18.39 -3.75 -9.97
CA GLY A 76 -17.30 -3.32 -10.84
C GLY A 76 -15.95 -3.93 -10.49
N ASN A 77 -15.87 -4.85 -9.54
CA ASN A 77 -14.67 -5.67 -9.31
C ASN A 77 -14.91 -7.08 -9.89
N ALA A 78 -14.46 -7.29 -11.13
CA ALA A 78 -14.64 -8.56 -11.85
C ALA A 78 -13.83 -9.72 -11.23
N GLU A 79 -12.69 -9.42 -10.60
CA GLU A 79 -11.84 -10.40 -9.92
C GLU A 79 -12.55 -10.95 -8.67
N LEU A 80 -13.03 -10.06 -7.79
CA LEU A 80 -13.84 -10.45 -6.62
C LEU A 80 -15.11 -11.23 -7.03
N THR A 81 -15.77 -10.80 -8.10
CA THR A 81 -16.95 -11.50 -8.64
C THR A 81 -16.60 -12.94 -9.01
N SER A 82 -15.48 -13.16 -9.72
CA SER A 82 -15.00 -14.49 -10.10
C SER A 82 -14.63 -15.36 -8.89
N GLU A 83 -14.02 -14.79 -7.85
CA GLU A 83 -13.73 -15.52 -6.62
C GLU A 83 -15.01 -15.94 -5.86
N LEU A 84 -16.03 -15.09 -5.81
CA LEU A 84 -17.33 -15.46 -5.22
C LEU A 84 -18.08 -16.50 -6.08
N ASP A 85 -17.93 -16.49 -7.40
CA ASP A 85 -18.53 -17.51 -8.27
C ASP A 85 -17.95 -18.91 -8.03
N LYS A 86 -16.65 -19.01 -7.70
CA LYS A 86 -16.04 -20.28 -7.25
C LYS A 86 -16.69 -20.78 -5.96
N ILE A 87 -17.03 -19.87 -5.04
CA ILE A 87 -17.74 -20.19 -3.79
C ILE A 87 -19.18 -20.65 -4.08
N ARG A 88 -19.91 -19.92 -4.92
CA ARG A 88 -21.27 -20.29 -5.37
C ARG A 88 -21.29 -21.64 -6.14
N PHE A 89 -20.18 -22.02 -6.75
CA PHE A 89 -20.01 -23.33 -7.38
C PHE A 89 -19.83 -24.44 -6.34
N VAL A 90 -18.84 -24.35 -5.43
CA VAL A 90 -18.57 -25.44 -4.47
C VAL A 90 -19.68 -25.64 -3.44
N LEU A 91 -20.46 -24.60 -3.12
CA LEU A 91 -21.66 -24.69 -2.27
C LEU A 91 -22.81 -25.51 -2.90
N LYS A 92 -22.75 -25.83 -4.19
CA LYS A 92 -23.73 -26.71 -4.88
C LYS A 92 -23.28 -28.17 -4.94
N LEU A 93 -22.09 -28.48 -4.40
CA LEU A 93 -21.50 -29.82 -4.41
C LEU A 93 -21.77 -30.55 -3.09
N GLY A 94 -21.86 -31.87 -3.15
CA GLY A 94 -22.05 -32.73 -1.98
C GLY A 94 -20.84 -32.78 -1.06
N ASP A 95 -20.99 -33.48 0.07
CA ASP A 95 -19.96 -33.57 1.12
C ASP A 95 -18.73 -34.38 0.69
N GLU A 96 -18.86 -35.22 -0.34
CA GLU A 96 -17.73 -35.87 -1.01
C GLU A 96 -16.71 -34.86 -1.59
N PHE A 97 -17.15 -33.63 -1.87
CA PHE A 97 -16.29 -32.53 -2.33
C PHE A 97 -15.74 -31.65 -1.19
N LYS A 98 -15.81 -32.09 0.08
CA LYS A 98 -15.28 -31.33 1.25
C LYS A 98 -13.84 -30.84 1.08
N GLY A 99 -12.97 -31.62 0.44
CA GLY A 99 -11.60 -31.19 0.11
C GLY A 99 -11.53 -30.00 -0.85
N LEU A 100 -12.42 -29.94 -1.85
CA LEU A 100 -12.52 -28.81 -2.78
C LEU A 100 -13.14 -27.58 -2.11
N LYS A 101 -14.15 -27.77 -1.25
CA LYS A 101 -14.73 -26.72 -0.39
C LYS A 101 -13.66 -26.06 0.49
N ILE A 102 -12.79 -26.86 1.14
CA ILE A 102 -11.63 -26.36 1.92
C ILE A 102 -10.63 -25.60 1.04
N LYS A 103 -10.35 -26.10 -0.18
CA LYS A 103 -9.41 -25.42 -1.09
C LYS A 103 -9.93 -24.03 -1.46
N VAL A 104 -11.17 -23.92 -1.94
CA VAL A 104 -11.76 -22.62 -2.34
C VAL A 104 -11.86 -21.65 -1.16
N LEU A 105 -12.20 -22.14 0.04
CA LEU A 105 -12.16 -21.32 1.27
C LEU A 105 -10.75 -20.77 1.56
N THR A 106 -9.72 -21.58 1.36
CA THR A 106 -8.31 -21.20 1.56
C THR A 106 -7.84 -20.20 0.50
N ASP A 107 -8.11 -20.50 -0.78
CA ASP A 107 -7.78 -19.64 -1.92
C ASP A 107 -8.41 -18.24 -1.74
N PHE A 108 -9.70 -18.18 -1.39
CA PHE A 108 -10.41 -16.91 -1.14
C PHE A 108 -9.80 -16.12 0.03
N LYS A 109 -9.42 -16.79 1.13
CA LYS A 109 -8.78 -16.12 2.28
C LYS A 109 -7.44 -15.47 1.89
N VAL A 110 -6.63 -16.16 1.09
CA VAL A 110 -5.37 -15.61 0.56
C VAL A 110 -5.63 -14.44 -0.38
N TYR A 111 -6.57 -14.61 -1.32
CA TYR A 111 -7.01 -13.56 -2.24
C TYR A 111 -7.44 -12.27 -1.51
N ASN A 112 -8.37 -12.41 -0.56
CA ASN A 112 -8.99 -11.28 0.11
C ASN A 112 -8.03 -10.59 1.09
N ALA A 113 -7.10 -11.33 1.70
CA ALA A 113 -6.02 -10.73 2.50
C ALA A 113 -5.11 -9.82 1.65
N LEU A 114 -4.71 -10.26 0.45
CA LEU A 114 -3.95 -9.43 -0.48
C LEU A 114 -4.76 -8.21 -0.93
N ARG A 115 -6.05 -8.40 -1.27
CA ARG A 115 -6.96 -7.33 -1.68
C ARG A 115 -7.04 -6.21 -0.64
N LEU A 116 -7.35 -6.57 0.61
CA LEU A 116 -7.49 -5.62 1.71
C LEU A 116 -6.17 -4.91 2.04
N ALA A 117 -5.03 -5.61 1.94
CA ALA A 117 -3.70 -5.02 2.14
C ALA A 117 -3.33 -4.01 1.05
N LEU A 118 -3.68 -4.27 -0.21
CA LEU A 118 -3.50 -3.33 -1.32
C LEU A 118 -4.41 -2.10 -1.17
N GLU A 119 -5.69 -2.31 -0.87
CA GLU A 119 -6.65 -1.22 -0.65
C GLU A 119 -6.26 -0.34 0.55
N GLN A 120 -5.67 -0.91 1.60
CA GLN A 120 -5.12 -0.16 2.72
C GLN A 120 -3.92 0.72 2.31
N ARG A 121 -2.94 0.17 1.59
CA ARG A 121 -1.78 0.94 1.10
C ARG A 121 -2.18 2.04 0.11
N ILE A 122 -3.24 1.83 -0.67
CA ILE A 122 -3.80 2.84 -1.57
C ILE A 122 -4.40 4.00 -0.76
N ARG A 123 -5.12 3.74 0.34
CA ARG A 123 -5.60 4.79 1.26
C ARG A 123 -4.44 5.55 1.88
N GLU A 124 -3.49 4.85 2.50
CA GLU A 124 -2.29 5.43 3.13
C GLU A 124 -1.50 6.34 2.17
N ARG A 125 -1.36 5.94 0.90
CA ARG A 125 -0.70 6.77 -0.13
C ARG A 125 -1.56 7.97 -0.55
N ILE A 126 -2.88 7.83 -0.65
CA ILE A 126 -3.79 8.97 -0.93
C ILE A 126 -3.73 9.99 0.20
N ASP A 127 -3.67 9.55 1.46
CA ASP A 127 -3.64 10.43 2.63
C ASP A 127 -2.30 11.15 2.76
N ALA A 128 -1.18 10.45 2.59
CA ALA A 128 0.14 11.08 2.49
C ALA A 128 0.25 12.10 1.32
N LEU A 129 -0.51 11.91 0.24
CA LEU A 129 -0.63 12.89 -0.85
C LEU A 129 -1.59 14.04 -0.52
N ASN A 130 -2.60 13.83 0.34
CA ASN A 130 -3.47 14.89 0.85
C ASN A 130 -2.71 15.83 1.79
N ASP A 131 -1.81 15.29 2.63
CA ASP A 131 -0.98 16.06 3.56
C ASP A 131 0.16 16.81 2.85
N LEU A 132 0.77 16.20 1.81
CA LEU A 132 1.88 16.78 1.06
C LEU A 132 1.44 17.89 0.09
N LEU A 133 0.29 17.75 -0.58
CA LEU A 133 -0.12 18.69 -1.64
C LEU A 133 -0.29 20.15 -1.17
N PRO A 134 -0.81 20.46 0.04
CA PRO A 134 -0.86 21.82 0.59
C PRO A 134 0.51 22.45 0.88
N THR A 135 1.59 21.68 1.04
CA THR A 135 2.93 22.20 1.36
C THR A 135 3.76 22.50 0.11
N LEU A 136 3.19 22.38 -1.09
CA LEU A 136 3.86 22.58 -2.36
C LEU A 136 3.37 23.86 -3.04
N LEU A 137 4.29 24.59 -3.69
CA LEU A 137 3.96 25.75 -4.51
C LEU A 137 2.87 25.37 -5.53
N PRO A 138 1.73 26.09 -5.61
CA PRO A 138 0.67 25.80 -6.57
C PRO A 138 1.19 25.76 -8.00
N ASN A 139 0.67 24.82 -8.81
CA ASN A 139 1.09 24.59 -10.19
C ASN A 139 2.58 24.24 -10.43
N SER A 140 3.40 24.07 -9.39
CA SER A 140 4.77 23.54 -9.52
C SER A 140 4.82 22.20 -10.25
N LYS A 141 6.02 21.83 -10.76
CA LYS A 141 6.26 20.51 -11.37
C LYS A 141 5.81 19.37 -10.45
N CYS A 142 6.16 19.46 -9.16
CA CYS A 142 5.80 18.44 -8.18
C CYS A 142 4.33 18.47 -7.74
N SER A 143 3.71 19.65 -7.60
CA SER A 143 2.26 19.74 -7.30
C SER A 143 1.44 19.04 -8.40
N ARG A 144 1.73 19.31 -9.68
CA ARG A 144 1.07 18.64 -10.82
C ARG A 144 1.34 17.13 -10.87
N PHE A 145 2.57 16.70 -10.57
CA PHE A 145 2.95 15.28 -10.50
C PHE A 145 2.16 14.51 -9.42
N TYR A 146 2.12 15.04 -8.19
CA TYR A 146 1.42 14.40 -7.08
C TYR A 146 -0.11 14.49 -7.21
N LEU A 147 -0.65 15.54 -7.85
CA LEU A 147 -2.07 15.59 -8.24
C LEU A 147 -2.44 14.46 -9.21
N LYS A 148 -1.58 14.18 -10.20
CA LYS A 148 -1.78 13.04 -11.12
C LYS A 148 -1.79 11.71 -10.36
N GLN A 149 -0.81 11.48 -9.47
CA GLN A 149 -0.76 10.26 -8.65
C GLN A 149 -2.03 10.09 -7.81
N ARG A 150 -2.46 11.15 -7.10
CA ARG A 150 -3.66 11.12 -6.26
C ARG A 150 -4.94 10.86 -7.07
N LYS A 151 -5.03 11.37 -8.31
CA LYS A 151 -6.16 11.06 -9.20
C LYS A 151 -6.19 9.56 -9.53
N VAL A 152 -5.10 9.01 -10.06
CA VAL A 152 -5.03 7.59 -10.46
C VAL A 152 -5.34 6.67 -9.26
N LEU A 153 -4.75 6.93 -8.10
CA LEU A 153 -4.98 6.10 -6.90
C LEU A 153 -6.43 6.08 -6.43
N LYS A 154 -7.21 7.15 -6.66
CA LYS A 154 -8.66 7.19 -6.35
C LYS A 154 -9.51 6.38 -7.34
N GLU A 155 -9.00 6.09 -8.53
CA GLU A 155 -9.74 5.41 -9.61
C GLU A 155 -9.49 3.88 -9.62
N ILE A 156 -8.35 3.40 -9.11
CA ILE A 156 -7.94 1.97 -9.19
C ILE A 156 -8.65 1.00 -8.22
N GLY A 157 -9.53 1.48 -7.34
CA GLY A 157 -10.18 0.64 -6.32
C GLY A 157 -10.98 -0.56 -6.88
N LYS A 158 -11.41 -0.48 -8.15
CA LYS A 158 -12.17 -1.51 -8.86
C LYS A 158 -11.32 -2.51 -9.67
N LEU A 159 -10.02 -2.25 -9.83
CA LEU A 159 -9.13 -3.12 -10.61
C LEU A 159 -8.76 -4.42 -9.85
N SER A 160 -8.19 -5.38 -10.57
CA SER A 160 -7.64 -6.61 -9.99
C SER A 160 -6.49 -6.33 -9.01
N ASN A 161 -6.16 -7.29 -8.14
CA ASN A 161 -5.03 -7.18 -7.22
C ASN A 161 -3.69 -6.95 -7.94
N VAL A 162 -3.50 -7.54 -9.13
CA VAL A 162 -2.29 -7.36 -9.94
C VAL A 162 -2.18 -5.93 -10.48
N GLU A 163 -3.28 -5.40 -11.03
CA GLU A 163 -3.34 -4.02 -11.53
C GLU A 163 -3.25 -2.99 -10.39
N LYS A 164 -3.90 -3.24 -9.25
CA LYS A 164 -3.80 -2.44 -8.02
C LYS A 164 -2.35 -2.34 -7.57
N LEU A 165 -1.61 -3.46 -7.53
CA LEU A 165 -0.20 -3.47 -7.18
C LEU A 165 0.65 -2.69 -8.19
N ALA A 166 0.49 -2.94 -9.49
CA ALA A 166 1.24 -2.24 -10.54
C ALA A 166 1.00 -0.72 -10.51
N LYS A 167 -0.25 -0.28 -10.37
CA LYS A 167 -0.62 1.14 -10.30
C LYS A 167 -0.21 1.78 -8.97
N LEU A 168 -0.23 1.06 -7.86
CA LEU A 168 0.30 1.54 -6.59
C LEU A 168 1.81 1.79 -6.69
N LEU A 169 2.57 0.89 -7.32
CA LEU A 169 4.02 1.06 -7.53
C LEU A 169 4.32 2.27 -8.43
N GLU A 170 3.66 2.39 -9.59
CA GLU A 170 3.77 3.55 -10.49
C GLU A 170 3.50 4.89 -9.78
N ASN A 171 2.54 4.91 -8.86
CA ASN A 171 2.09 6.12 -8.15
C ASN A 171 2.64 6.24 -6.71
N SER A 172 3.67 5.44 -6.38
CA SER A 172 4.48 5.58 -5.15
C SER A 172 5.77 6.36 -5.38
N ALA A 173 6.14 6.63 -6.64
CA ALA A 173 7.36 7.37 -6.98
C ALA A 173 7.39 8.78 -6.36
N ILE A 174 8.58 9.23 -5.97
CA ILE A 174 8.87 10.60 -5.53
C ILE A 174 8.99 11.50 -6.78
N CYS A 175 8.58 12.76 -6.67
CA CYS A 175 8.77 13.75 -7.73
C CYS A 175 10.26 13.90 -8.10
N PRO A 176 10.66 13.82 -9.38
CA PRO A 176 12.05 14.05 -9.79
C PRO A 176 12.40 15.55 -9.71
N THR A 177 12.90 15.94 -8.55
CA THR A 177 13.41 17.28 -8.18
C THR A 177 14.81 17.58 -8.73
N SER A 178 15.34 16.76 -9.63
CA SER A 178 16.64 16.95 -10.31
C SER A 178 16.67 18.10 -11.33
N VAL A 179 15.67 18.96 -11.32
CA VAL A 179 15.70 20.31 -11.88
C VAL A 179 15.16 21.20 -10.77
N LEU A 180 15.99 22.12 -10.30
CA LEU A 180 15.61 23.13 -9.31
C LEU A 180 14.47 23.96 -9.90
N ASP A 181 13.38 24.15 -9.15
CA ASP A 181 12.23 24.99 -9.56
C ASP A 181 12.59 26.49 -9.40
N TYR A 182 13.73 26.90 -9.97
CA TYR A 182 14.07 28.30 -10.18
C TYR A 182 13.12 28.85 -11.23
N SER A 183 12.14 29.61 -10.77
CA SER A 183 11.30 30.46 -11.62
C SER A 183 12.21 31.49 -12.28
N ASP A 184 12.47 31.33 -13.58
CA ASP A 184 13.37 32.20 -14.37
C ASP A 184 12.66 33.52 -14.79
N GLU A 185 11.94 34.11 -13.83
CA GLU A 185 11.11 35.32 -13.95
C GLU A 185 11.37 36.25 -12.76
N ASP A 186 12.58 36.83 -12.70
CA ASP A 186 12.90 37.96 -11.81
C ASP A 186 14.06 38.83 -12.35
N TYR A 187 14.17 38.98 -13.68
CA TYR A 187 15.11 39.91 -14.31
C TYR A 187 14.62 41.37 -14.19
N TYR A 188 14.86 41.97 -13.03
CA TYR A 188 14.70 43.41 -12.81
C TYR A 188 15.68 44.20 -13.69
N TYR A 189 15.18 44.73 -14.81
CA TYR A 189 15.92 45.67 -15.65
C TYR A 189 15.91 47.07 -15.02
N PHE A 190 16.65 47.23 -13.92
CA PHE A 190 17.07 48.54 -13.42
C PHE A 190 18.29 48.99 -14.21
N ASP A 191 18.07 49.78 -15.27
CA ASP A 191 19.12 50.59 -15.87
C ASP A 191 18.85 52.09 -15.69
N ASP A 192 19.88 52.79 -15.23
CA ASP A 192 19.91 54.23 -14.98
C ASP A 192 19.90 55.01 -16.31
N ASP A 193 18.90 55.87 -16.54
CA ASP A 193 19.02 56.94 -17.55
C ASP A 193 18.67 58.32 -16.95
N LEU A 194 19.21 58.58 -15.76
CA LEU A 194 19.02 59.81 -14.97
C LEU A 194 20.32 60.63 -14.81
N LYS A 195 21.15 60.69 -15.87
CA LYS A 195 22.32 61.59 -16.08
C LYS A 195 22.64 61.63 -17.60
N LYS A 196 22.69 62.74 -18.34
CA LYS A 196 22.78 64.19 -18.06
C LYS A 196 21.83 64.93 -19.04
N LYS A 197 21.28 66.12 -18.75
CA LYS A 197 21.94 67.44 -18.55
C LYS A 197 22.78 67.89 -19.76
#